data_AF-A0A970KDB9-F1
#
_entry.id   AF-A0A970KDB9-F1
#
_cell.length_a   1.000
_cell.length_b   1.000
_cell.length_c   1.000
_cell.angle_alpha   90.00
_cell.angle_beta   90.00
_cell.angle_gamma   90.00
#
_symmetry.space_group_name_H-M   'P 1'
#
loop_
_entity.id
_entity.type
_entity.pdbx_description
1 polymer ?
#
loop_
_entity_poly.entity_id
_entity_poly.type
_entity_poly.pdbx_seq_one_letter_code
_entity_poly.pdbx_strand_id
1 'polypeptide(L)'
;MKKCSRISLFFSFLLTSGLSFGQAAGKETGALDKIVSFWPFVVILVLLLLAVLWYQGIKAMKRQRKSGRRQTGGLNSVTTLGIVTVFAIVLLAMPWLVNNLGDKAPAASEATDIAPQNRIETVFLIEGMTCTGCENAIINRVSELDGVQTVNADWQAAQTQVVYDKTKVNEDLIVGAIMAAGYTVTGKLE
;
A
#
# COMPACT_ATOMS: atom_id res chain seq x y z
N MET A 1 19.29 18.24 -42.08
CA MET A 1 20.16 17.25 -41.40
C MET A 1 20.37 17.67 -39.94
N LYS A 2 20.13 16.73 -39.01
CA LYS A 2 20.58 16.67 -37.60
C LYS A 2 20.08 17.74 -36.60
N LYS A 3 18.86 17.56 -36.07
CA LYS A 3 18.53 17.90 -34.68
C LYS A 3 17.31 17.13 -34.17
N CYS A 4 17.42 15.80 -34.23
CA CYS A 4 16.48 14.87 -33.62
C CYS A 4 17.32 13.82 -32.89
N SER A 5 17.82 14.15 -31.69
CA SER A 5 18.43 13.18 -30.76
C SER A 5 18.85 13.90 -29.48
N ARG A 6 17.93 14.03 -28.52
CA ARG A 6 18.26 14.28 -27.10
C ARG A 6 17.07 14.07 -26.16
N ILE A 7 15.84 14.14 -26.67
CA ILE A 7 14.61 13.83 -25.90
C ILE A 7 14.26 12.34 -25.91
N SER A 8 14.65 11.59 -26.96
CA SER A 8 14.41 10.13 -27.01
C SER A 8 15.28 9.31 -26.05
N LEU A 9 16.45 9.83 -25.65
CA LEU A 9 17.38 9.09 -24.77
C LEU A 9 17.00 9.14 -23.29
N PHE A 10 16.23 10.15 -22.87
CA PHE A 10 15.73 10.21 -21.49
C PHE A 10 14.53 9.27 -21.26
N PHE A 11 13.71 9.05 -22.29
CA PHE A 11 12.54 8.16 -22.18
C PHE A 11 12.93 6.68 -22.21
N SER A 12 14.01 6.33 -22.92
CA SER A 12 14.56 4.96 -22.90
C SER A 12 15.28 4.61 -21.61
N PHE A 13 15.80 5.59 -20.86
CA PHE A 13 16.46 5.33 -19.57
C PHE A 13 15.46 4.97 -18.46
N LEU A 14 14.22 5.47 -18.55
CA LEU A 14 13.14 5.11 -17.62
C LEU A 14 12.53 3.72 -17.88
N LEU A 15 12.74 3.12 -19.06
CA LEU A 15 12.27 1.77 -19.35
C LEU A 15 13.28 0.66 -18.99
N THR A 16 14.58 0.96 -18.93
CA THR A 16 15.61 -0.04 -18.58
C THR A 16 15.98 -0.09 -17.10
N SER A 17 15.47 0.84 -16.29
CA SER A 17 15.55 0.77 -14.81
C SER A 17 14.28 0.15 -14.21
N GLY A 18 13.67 -0.79 -14.93
CA GLY A 18 12.85 -1.83 -14.33
C GLY A 18 13.73 -2.75 -13.47
N LEU A 19 14.19 -2.23 -12.34
CA LEU A 19 14.81 -3.00 -11.28
C LEU A 19 13.80 -3.09 -10.15
N SER A 20 13.09 -4.21 -10.12
CA SER A 20 12.46 -4.84 -8.97
C SER A 20 12.09 -3.94 -7.79
N PHE A 21 10.87 -3.41 -7.80
CA PHE A 21 10.11 -3.19 -6.57
C PHE A 21 8.93 -4.16 -6.55
N GLY A 22 9.25 -5.45 -6.63
CA GLY A 22 8.40 -6.54 -6.23
C GLY A 22 8.92 -7.11 -4.92
N GLN A 23 8.03 -7.21 -3.93
CA GLN A 23 8.16 -7.95 -2.67
C GLN A 23 9.11 -7.41 -1.60
N ALA A 24 8.53 -6.59 -0.71
CA ALA A 24 8.74 -6.71 0.72
C ALA A 24 7.48 -6.21 1.45
N ALA A 25 6.48 -7.08 1.57
CA ALA A 25 5.41 -6.93 2.55
C ALA A 25 6.00 -7.28 3.93
N GLY A 26 6.81 -6.38 4.46
CA GLY A 26 7.33 -6.43 5.83
C GLY A 26 6.57 -5.44 6.69
N LYS A 27 5.98 -5.93 7.78
CA LYS A 27 5.42 -5.13 8.86
C LYS A 27 6.52 -4.21 9.42
N GLU A 28 6.60 -2.97 8.96
CA GLU A 28 7.34 -1.90 9.64
C GLU A 28 6.42 -0.69 9.86
N THR A 29 5.61 -0.78 10.91
CA THR A 29 4.69 0.25 11.40
C THR A 29 5.41 1.40 12.12
N GLY A 30 6.55 1.86 11.60
CA GLY A 30 7.35 2.92 12.25
C GLY A 30 7.91 3.97 11.30
N ALA A 31 8.28 3.60 10.07
CA ALA A 31 8.90 4.52 9.12
C ALA A 31 7.88 5.33 8.30
N LEU A 32 6.68 4.76 8.05
CA LEU A 32 5.68 5.39 7.20
C LEU A 32 4.85 6.48 7.90
N ASP A 33 4.67 6.43 9.22
CA ASP A 33 3.98 7.50 9.99
C ASP A 33 4.77 8.81 9.99
N LYS A 34 6.11 8.71 9.99
CA LYS A 34 7.00 9.89 9.89
C LYS A 34 6.99 10.48 8.49
N ILE A 35 6.81 9.65 7.46
CA ILE A 35 6.63 10.11 6.09
C ILE A 35 5.32 10.88 5.95
N VAL A 36 4.20 10.39 6.50
CA VAL A 36 2.90 11.10 6.47
C VAL A 36 2.94 12.44 7.21
N SER A 37 3.70 12.55 8.30
CA SER A 37 3.95 13.85 8.96
C SER A 37 4.78 14.81 8.10
N PHE A 38 5.62 14.27 7.21
CA PHE A 38 6.51 15.02 6.32
C PHE A 38 5.90 15.31 4.94
N TRP A 39 4.79 14.66 4.57
CA TRP A 39 4.02 14.89 3.34
C TRP A 39 3.68 16.37 3.04
N PRO A 40 3.29 17.23 4.01
CA PRO A 40 3.08 18.65 3.71
C PRO A 40 4.34 19.34 3.18
N PHE A 41 5.52 18.97 3.66
CA PHE A 41 6.79 19.51 3.16
C PHE A 41 7.13 19.00 1.76
N VAL A 42 6.82 17.74 1.45
CA VAL A 42 6.99 17.16 0.11
C VAL A 42 6.07 17.82 -0.90
N VAL A 43 4.80 18.06 -0.54
CA VAL A 43 3.82 18.76 -1.40
C VAL A 43 4.27 20.21 -1.66
N ILE A 44 4.74 20.93 -0.63
CA ILE A 44 5.28 22.28 -0.80
C ILE A 44 6.49 22.29 -1.73
N LEU A 45 7.41 21.34 -1.57
CA LEU A 45 8.60 21.21 -2.43
C LEU A 45 8.23 20.96 -3.91
N VAL A 46 7.23 20.12 -4.17
CA VAL A 46 6.72 19.84 -5.52
C VAL A 46 6.02 21.06 -6.12
N LEU A 47 5.19 21.76 -5.34
CA LEU A 47 4.54 23.01 -5.78
C LEU A 47 5.56 24.12 -6.07
N LEU A 48 6.63 24.21 -5.27
CA LEU A 48 7.71 25.17 -5.48
C LEU A 48 8.50 24.84 -6.76
N LEU A 49 8.83 23.58 -7.00
CA LEU A 49 9.45 23.12 -8.25
C LEU A 49 8.58 23.44 -9.47
N LEU A 50 7.27 23.19 -9.40
CA LEU A 50 6.34 23.53 -10.47
C LEU A 50 6.21 25.04 -10.70
N ALA A 51 6.17 25.84 -9.63
CA ALA A 51 6.18 27.30 -9.72
C ALA A 51 7.46 27.83 -10.37
N VAL A 52 8.62 27.25 -10.05
CA VAL A 52 9.91 27.59 -10.67
C VAL A 52 9.92 27.25 -12.15
N LEU A 53 9.41 26.07 -12.54
CA LEU A 53 9.30 25.67 -13.96
C LEU A 53 8.35 26.60 -14.73
N TRP A 54 7.23 26.98 -14.13
CA TRP A 54 6.27 27.92 -14.72
C TRP A 54 6.87 29.32 -14.88
N TYR A 55 7.60 29.81 -13.88
CA TYR A 55 8.30 31.09 -13.92
C TYR A 55 9.37 31.14 -15.02
N GLN A 56 10.12 30.05 -15.18
CA GLN A 56 11.07 29.91 -16.28
C GLN A 56 10.38 29.94 -17.65
N GLY A 57 9.20 29.31 -17.78
CA GLY A 57 8.38 29.37 -19.00
C GLY A 57 7.88 30.77 -19.34
N ILE A 58 7.44 31.55 -18.35
CA ILE A 58 6.95 32.92 -18.56
C ILE A 58 8.07 33.88 -18.98
N LYS A 59 9.27 33.74 -18.41
CA LYS A 59 10.40 34.60 -18.80
C LYS A 59 10.87 34.34 -20.24
N ALA A 60 10.69 33.12 -20.77
CA ALA A 60 10.99 32.80 -22.17
C ALA A 60 10.09 33.58 -23.16
N MET A 61 8.88 33.97 -22.75
CA MET A 61 7.91 34.71 -23.59
C MET A 61 8.32 36.18 -23.81
N LYS A 62 9.12 36.79 -22.93
CA LYS A 62 9.52 38.21 -23.08
C LYS A 62 10.55 38.44 -24.19
N ARG A 63 11.22 37.40 -24.72
CA ARG A 63 12.13 37.54 -25.88
C ARG A 63 11.40 37.65 -27.23
N GLN A 64 10.13 37.30 -27.32
CA GLN A 64 9.36 37.35 -28.58
C GLN A 64 8.73 38.72 -28.87
N ARG A 65 8.76 39.68 -27.93
CA ARG A 65 8.08 40.98 -28.09
C ARG A 65 8.78 41.99 -29.04
N LYS A 66 9.86 41.61 -29.73
CA LYS A 66 10.51 42.46 -30.76
C LYS A 66 10.22 42.06 -32.21
N SER A 67 9.46 41.01 -32.47
CA SER A 67 9.07 40.63 -33.83
C SER A 67 7.55 40.77 -33.97
N GLY A 68 7.10 41.83 -34.64
CA GLY A 68 5.70 42.10 -34.92
C GLY A 68 5.07 41.06 -35.85
N ARG A 69 4.78 39.87 -35.33
CA ARG A 69 3.94 38.87 -36.01
C ARG A 69 2.83 38.45 -35.05
N ARG A 70 1.59 38.76 -35.44
CA ARG A 70 0.36 38.37 -34.74
C ARG A 70 0.29 36.84 -34.74
N GLN A 71 0.56 36.21 -33.60
CA GLN A 71 0.37 34.77 -33.43
C GLN A 71 -0.84 34.56 -32.53
N THR A 72 -1.99 34.35 -33.18
CA THR A 72 -3.19 33.81 -32.57
C THR A 72 -2.95 32.33 -32.31
N GLY A 73 -2.84 31.94 -31.05
CA GLY A 73 -2.62 30.57 -30.60
C GLY A 73 -1.85 30.58 -29.27
N GLY A 74 -2.36 30.09 -28.15
CA GLY A 74 -3.50 29.22 -27.98
C GLY A 74 -4.10 29.35 -26.59
N LEU A 75 -5.16 28.57 -26.43
CA LEU A 75 -6.09 28.51 -25.32
C LEU A 75 -5.50 27.85 -24.05
N ASN A 76 -4.20 28.06 -23.76
CA ASN A 76 -3.44 27.25 -22.78
C ASN A 76 -2.84 28.02 -21.58
N SER A 77 -2.85 29.36 -21.57
CA SER A 77 -2.34 30.12 -20.40
C SER A 77 -3.33 30.22 -19.25
N VAL A 78 -4.64 30.24 -19.55
CA VAL A 78 -5.71 30.33 -18.53
C VAL A 78 -6.00 28.96 -17.92
N THR A 79 -5.93 27.90 -18.74
CA THR A 79 -6.05 26.50 -18.31
C THR A 79 -4.91 26.09 -17.38
N THR A 80 -3.67 26.55 -17.62
CA THR A 80 -2.55 26.27 -16.71
C THR A 80 -2.74 26.96 -15.36
N LEU A 81 -3.28 28.18 -15.34
CA LEU A 81 -3.56 28.89 -14.09
C LEU A 81 -4.73 28.26 -13.32
N GLY A 82 -5.74 27.75 -14.04
CA GLY A 82 -6.90 27.05 -13.47
C GLY A 82 -6.57 25.67 -12.88
N ILE A 83 -5.70 24.88 -13.53
CA ILE A 83 -5.32 23.56 -13.00
C ILE A 83 -4.54 23.71 -11.68
N VAL A 84 -3.67 24.71 -11.58
CA VAL A 84 -2.90 24.98 -10.35
C VAL A 84 -3.81 25.40 -9.19
N THR A 85 -4.81 26.24 -9.44
CA THR A 85 -5.76 26.65 -8.39
C THR A 85 -6.67 25.51 -7.98
N VAL A 86 -7.16 24.69 -8.91
CA VAL A 86 -7.98 23.51 -8.57
C VAL A 86 -7.16 22.49 -7.79
N PHE A 87 -5.94 22.18 -8.19
CA PHE A 87 -5.09 21.22 -7.48
C PHE A 87 -4.70 21.72 -6.08
N ALA A 88 -4.43 23.02 -5.92
CA ALA A 88 -4.18 23.62 -4.62
C ALA A 88 -5.42 23.56 -3.70
N ILE A 89 -6.61 23.87 -4.22
CA ILE A 89 -7.87 23.77 -3.47
C ILE A 89 -8.16 22.31 -3.09
N VAL A 90 -7.94 21.37 -4.01
CA VAL A 90 -8.10 19.92 -3.75
C VAL A 90 -7.14 19.47 -2.65
N LEU A 91 -5.85 19.85 -2.70
CA LEU A 91 -4.88 19.51 -1.65
C LEU A 91 -5.14 20.19 -0.30
N LEU A 92 -5.69 21.41 -0.29
CA LEU A 92 -6.10 22.11 0.94
C LEU A 92 -7.38 21.51 1.55
N ALA A 93 -8.29 21.04 0.71
CA ALA A 93 -9.50 20.35 1.15
C ALA A 93 -9.25 18.87 1.47
N MET A 94 -8.16 18.28 0.97
CA MET A 94 -7.87 16.86 1.12
C MET A 94 -7.75 16.43 2.59
N PRO A 95 -7.09 17.18 3.50
CA PRO A 95 -7.10 16.85 4.93
C PRO A 95 -8.49 16.83 5.55
N TRP A 96 -9.38 17.76 5.17
CA TRP A 96 -10.77 17.75 5.62
C TRP A 96 -11.55 16.57 5.02
N LEU A 97 -11.24 16.21 3.77
CA LEU A 97 -11.80 15.06 3.07
C LEU A 97 -11.37 13.74 3.71
N VAL A 98 -10.10 13.58 4.10
CA VAL A 98 -9.61 12.37 4.77
C VAL A 98 -10.16 12.26 6.19
N ASN A 99 -10.37 13.38 6.90
CA ASN A 99 -10.93 13.36 8.24
C ASN A 99 -12.44 13.05 8.26
N ASN A 100 -13.20 13.47 7.25
CA ASN A 100 -14.62 13.16 7.13
C ASN A 100 -14.89 11.80 6.45
N LEU A 101 -13.90 11.26 5.72
CA LEU A 101 -13.89 9.89 5.21
C LEU A 101 -13.13 8.95 6.13
N GLY A 102 -12.53 9.42 7.23
CA GLY A 102 -11.72 8.63 8.16
C GLY A 102 -12.52 7.63 8.99
N ASP A 103 -13.84 7.83 9.08
CA ASP A 103 -14.76 6.83 9.61
C ASP A 103 -15.11 5.75 8.57
N LYS A 104 -14.77 5.95 7.28
CA LYS A 104 -15.06 5.07 6.13
C LYS A 104 -13.97 5.03 5.05
N ALA A 105 -12.69 5.09 5.42
CA ALA A 105 -11.58 4.86 4.49
C ALA A 105 -10.95 3.53 4.90
N PRO A 106 -11.18 2.44 4.14
CA PRO A 106 -10.50 1.20 4.40
C PRO A 106 -9.02 1.45 4.15
N ALA A 107 -8.23 1.32 5.21
CA ALA A 107 -6.88 0.78 5.05
C ALA A 107 -6.97 -0.42 4.09
N ALA A 108 -5.98 -0.56 3.22
CA ALA A 108 -5.81 -1.78 2.45
C ALA A 108 -5.87 -3.01 3.38
N SER A 109 -7.06 -3.60 3.47
CA SER A 109 -7.43 -4.80 4.20
C SER A 109 -8.81 -5.23 3.70
N GLU A 110 -8.94 -5.41 2.39
CA GLU A 110 -9.91 -6.35 1.86
C GLU A 110 -9.31 -7.75 2.01
N ALA A 111 -9.45 -8.32 3.21
CA ALA A 111 -9.43 -9.74 3.48
C ALA A 111 -10.36 -10.00 4.68
N THR A 112 -11.60 -10.32 4.34
CA THR A 112 -12.62 -11.06 5.12
C THR A 112 -13.06 -10.49 6.48
N ASP A 113 -14.35 -10.13 6.54
CA ASP A 113 -15.16 -9.68 7.67
C ASP A 113 -14.88 -10.39 9.02
N ILE A 114 -14.08 -9.74 9.86
CA ILE A 114 -14.10 -9.92 11.32
C ILE A 114 -14.08 -8.52 11.93
N ALA A 115 -15.01 -8.23 12.85
CA ALA A 115 -14.99 -6.98 13.58
C ALA A 115 -13.71 -6.91 14.45
N PRO A 116 -12.91 -5.82 14.38
CA PRO A 116 -11.55 -5.79 14.97
C PRO A 116 -11.50 -6.08 16.48
N GLN A 117 -12.60 -5.88 17.20
CA GLN A 117 -12.73 -6.21 18.63
C GLN A 117 -12.82 -7.73 18.96
N ASN A 118 -12.99 -8.60 17.96
CA ASN A 118 -13.24 -10.04 18.16
C ASN A 118 -12.17 -10.96 17.56
N ARG A 119 -11.13 -10.39 16.95
CA ARG A 119 -10.00 -11.14 16.40
C ARG A 119 -9.08 -11.59 17.53
N ILE A 120 -8.88 -12.90 17.65
CA ILE A 120 -7.92 -13.50 18.59
C ILE A 120 -6.83 -14.18 17.78
N GLU A 121 -5.59 -14.02 18.24
CA GLU A 121 -4.42 -14.73 17.73
C GLU A 121 -3.96 -15.70 18.82
N THR A 122 -3.78 -16.97 18.46
CA THR A 122 -3.36 -18.02 19.39
C THR A 122 -2.33 -18.90 18.74
N VAL A 123 -1.29 -19.27 19.51
CA VAL A 123 -0.25 -20.18 19.05
C VAL A 123 -0.41 -21.52 19.75
N PHE A 124 -0.62 -22.57 18.97
CA PHE A 124 -0.73 -23.95 19.43
C PHE A 124 0.59 -24.68 19.21
N LEU A 125 1.01 -25.47 20.20
CA LEU A 125 2.15 -26.36 20.12
C LEU A 125 1.66 -27.72 19.65
N ILE A 126 2.19 -28.23 18.53
CA ILE A 126 1.73 -29.47 17.91
C ILE A 126 2.87 -30.48 17.86
N GLU A 127 2.58 -31.70 18.31
CA GLU A 127 3.50 -32.82 18.23
C GLU A 127 3.29 -33.62 16.92
N GLY A 128 4.39 -34.06 16.31
CA GLY A 128 4.35 -34.90 15.10
C GLY A 128 4.45 -34.14 13.77
N MET A 129 4.55 -32.81 13.76
CA MET A 129 4.91 -32.04 12.55
C MET A 129 6.40 -32.22 12.24
N THR A 130 6.73 -33.02 11.23
CA THR A 130 8.13 -33.32 10.86
C THR A 130 8.50 -32.88 9.44
N CYS A 131 7.55 -32.30 8.71
CA CYS A 131 7.70 -32.00 7.29
C CYS A 131 6.92 -30.75 6.85
N THR A 132 7.38 -30.08 5.80
CA THR A 132 6.66 -28.95 5.17
C THR A 132 5.30 -29.35 4.58
N GLY A 133 5.10 -30.63 4.25
CA GLY A 133 3.79 -31.15 3.86
C GLY A 133 2.82 -31.26 5.05
N CYS A 134 3.36 -31.49 6.25
CA CYS A 134 2.62 -31.74 7.47
C CYS A 134 2.02 -30.43 8.00
N GLU A 135 2.79 -29.35 7.97
CA GLU A 135 2.29 -28.00 8.29
C GLU A 135 1.18 -27.55 7.32
N ASN A 136 1.35 -27.79 6.01
CA ASN A 136 0.36 -27.44 5.00
C ASN A 136 -0.94 -28.22 5.16
N ALA A 137 -0.86 -29.49 5.56
CA ALA A 137 -2.06 -30.28 5.87
C ALA A 137 -2.87 -29.64 7.01
N ILE A 138 -2.20 -29.17 8.06
CA ILE A 138 -2.84 -28.48 9.19
C ILE A 138 -3.42 -27.13 8.76
N ILE A 139 -2.65 -26.32 8.01
CA ILE A 139 -3.11 -25.03 7.48
C ILE A 139 -4.40 -25.21 6.68
N ASN A 140 -4.45 -26.17 5.78
CA ASN A 140 -5.63 -26.44 4.96
C ASN A 140 -6.84 -26.86 5.81
N ARG A 141 -6.65 -27.76 6.77
CA ARG A 141 -7.75 -28.23 7.64
C ARG A 141 -8.30 -27.16 8.57
N VAL A 142 -7.43 -26.32 9.13
CA VAL A 142 -7.85 -25.27 10.06
C VAL A 142 -8.44 -24.08 9.30
N SER A 143 -7.96 -23.78 8.09
CA SER A 143 -8.51 -22.70 7.24
C SER A 143 -9.88 -23.02 6.64
N GLU A 144 -10.28 -24.29 6.58
CA GLU A 144 -11.64 -24.71 6.21
C GLU A 144 -12.71 -24.35 7.26
N LEU A 145 -12.30 -24.02 8.50
CA LEU A 145 -13.23 -23.67 9.55
C LEU A 145 -13.83 -22.26 9.35
N ASP A 146 -15.15 -22.15 9.44
CA ASP A 146 -15.85 -20.86 9.36
C ASP A 146 -15.47 -19.98 10.56
N GLY A 147 -14.85 -18.83 10.27
CA GLY A 147 -14.34 -17.90 11.28
C GLY A 147 -12.82 -17.87 11.43
N VAL A 148 -12.08 -18.74 10.72
CA VAL A 148 -10.61 -18.67 10.65
C VAL A 148 -10.19 -17.72 9.54
N GLN A 149 -9.33 -16.75 9.86
CA GLN A 149 -8.90 -15.70 8.93
C GLN A 149 -7.51 -16.01 8.35
N THR A 150 -6.60 -16.50 9.20
CA THR A 150 -5.23 -16.81 8.80
C THR A 150 -4.70 -17.93 9.66
N VAL A 151 -4.01 -18.89 9.05
CA VAL A 151 -3.30 -19.97 9.72
C VAL A 151 -1.87 -19.97 9.21
N ASN A 152 -0.92 -19.99 10.13
CA ASN A 152 0.48 -20.15 9.81
C ASN A 152 1.05 -21.25 10.70
N ALA A 153 1.50 -22.34 10.08
CA ALA A 153 2.15 -23.44 10.78
C ALA A 153 3.64 -23.43 10.48
N ASP A 154 4.44 -23.76 11.48
CA ASP A 154 5.89 -23.84 11.41
C ASP A 154 6.31 -25.20 12.00
N TRP A 155 6.73 -26.12 11.12
CA TRP A 155 7.20 -27.44 11.54
C TRP A 155 8.55 -27.40 12.26
N GLN A 156 9.38 -26.38 12.06
CA GLN A 156 10.69 -26.24 12.72
C GLN A 156 10.51 -25.82 14.18
N ALA A 157 9.58 -24.90 14.42
CA ALA A 157 9.22 -24.45 15.76
C ALA A 157 8.18 -25.35 16.45
N ALA A 158 7.61 -26.34 15.73
CA ALA A 158 6.49 -27.17 16.17
C ALA A 158 5.29 -26.35 16.66
N GLN A 159 5.04 -25.22 15.98
CA GLN A 159 4.04 -24.22 16.38
C GLN A 159 3.05 -23.96 15.24
N THR A 160 1.81 -23.65 15.59
CA THR A 160 0.78 -23.23 14.64
C THR A 160 0.04 -22.04 15.19
N GLN A 161 0.21 -20.91 14.51
CA GLN A 161 -0.44 -19.65 14.80
C GLN A 161 -1.76 -19.57 14.03
N VAL A 162 -2.85 -19.37 14.76
CA VAL A 162 -4.20 -19.29 14.20
C VAL A 162 -4.80 -17.96 14.60
N VAL A 163 -5.31 -17.24 13.61
CA VAL A 163 -6.07 -16.01 13.79
C VAL A 163 -7.53 -16.28 13.44
N TYR A 164 -8.40 -16.11 14.43
CA TYR A 164 -9.81 -16.48 14.31
C TYR A 164 -10.75 -15.47 15.00
N ASP A 165 -12.03 -15.53 14.62
CA ASP A 165 -13.10 -14.78 15.27
C ASP A 165 -13.66 -15.59 16.46
N LYS A 166 -13.51 -15.06 17.67
CA LYS A 166 -14.02 -15.68 18.90
C LYS A 166 -15.54 -15.88 18.93
N THR A 167 -16.29 -15.21 18.04
CA THR A 167 -17.75 -15.33 17.94
C THR A 167 -18.21 -16.42 17.00
N LYS A 168 -17.33 -16.89 16.11
CA LYS A 168 -17.64 -17.90 15.09
C LYS A 168 -17.00 -19.24 15.39
N VAL A 169 -15.75 -19.22 15.89
CA VAL A 169 -14.98 -20.43 16.17
C VAL A 169 -14.38 -20.38 17.57
N ASN A 170 -14.38 -21.54 18.23
CA ASN A 170 -13.78 -21.75 19.55
C ASN A 170 -12.47 -22.53 19.43
N GLU A 171 -11.60 -22.39 20.42
CA GLU A 171 -10.33 -23.13 20.50
C GLU A 171 -10.54 -24.64 20.42
N ASP A 172 -11.58 -25.18 21.07
CA ASP A 172 -11.90 -26.61 21.04
C ASP A 172 -12.19 -27.13 19.63
N LEU A 173 -12.81 -26.32 18.77
CA LEU A 173 -13.09 -26.69 17.38
C LEU A 173 -11.80 -26.71 16.55
N ILE A 174 -10.90 -25.76 16.80
CA ILE A 174 -9.59 -25.69 16.14
C ILE A 174 -8.76 -26.92 16.55
N VAL A 175 -8.69 -27.23 17.85
CA VAL A 175 -8.00 -28.41 18.37
C VAL A 175 -8.62 -29.69 17.80
N GLY A 176 -9.95 -29.76 17.71
CA GLY A 176 -10.67 -30.87 17.07
C GLY A 176 -10.28 -31.06 15.60
N ALA A 177 -10.16 -29.99 14.83
CA ALA A 177 -9.74 -30.04 13.43
C ALA A 177 -8.28 -30.52 13.28
N ILE A 178 -7.39 -30.11 14.19
CA ILE A 178 -5.99 -30.56 14.22
C ILE A 178 -5.92 -32.05 14.55
N MET A 179 -6.70 -32.52 15.52
CA MET A 179 -6.79 -33.95 15.86
C MET A 179 -7.36 -34.78 14.70
N ALA A 180 -8.37 -34.25 13.99
CA ALA A 180 -8.92 -34.90 12.80
C ALA A 180 -7.90 -35.00 11.65
N ALA A 181 -6.92 -34.09 11.61
CA ALA A 181 -5.79 -34.16 10.69
C ALA A 181 -4.72 -35.19 11.12
N GLY A 182 -4.83 -35.76 12.32
CA GLY A 182 -3.93 -36.80 12.84
C GLY A 182 -2.78 -36.27 13.71
N TYR A 183 -2.90 -35.05 14.24
CA TYR A 183 -1.86 -34.41 15.07
C TYR A 183 -2.36 -34.12 16.49
N THR A 184 -1.44 -34.08 17.45
CA THR A 184 -1.75 -33.84 18.86
C THR A 184 -1.30 -32.45 19.28
N VAL A 185 -2.18 -31.69 19.94
CA VAL A 185 -1.85 -30.39 20.52
C VAL A 185 -1.32 -30.60 21.96
N THR A 186 -0.06 -30.23 22.20
CA THR A 186 0.61 -30.43 23.51
C THR A 186 0.45 -29.22 24.43
N GLY A 187 0.16 -28.05 23.87
CA GLY A 187 0.00 -26.83 24.65
C GLY A 187 -0.38 -25.62 23.82
N LYS A 188 -0.53 -24.48 24.50
CA LYS A 188 -0.83 -23.17 23.93
C LYS A 188 0.16 -22.15 24.51
N LEU A 189 0.64 -21.25 23.68
CA LEU A 189 1.40 -20.07 24.11
C LEU A 189 0.43 -18.87 24.13
N GLU A 190 0.29 -18.28 25.31
CA GLU A 190 -0.47 -17.05 25.57
C GLU A 190 0.45 -15.83 25.62
#